data_AF-A0A2M9PA94-F1
#
_entry.id   AF-A0A2M9PA94-F1
#
_cell.length_a   1.000
_cell.length_b   1.000
_cell.length_c   1.000
_cell.angle_alpha   90.00
_cell.angle_beta   90.00
_cell.angle_gamma   90.00
#
_symmetry.space_group_name_H-M   'P 1'
#
loop_
_entity.id
_entity.type
_entity.pdbx_description
1 polymer ?
#
loop_
_entity_poly.entity_id
_entity_poly.type
_entity_poly.pdbx_seq_one_letter_code
_entity_poly.pdbx_strand_id
1 'polypeptide(L)'
;GLAASSLFPALMMGIFSKRVNKEGAIAGMLVGVITTAVYVFLFKGWFFIPGTAPLPDTPAGWFFGINPLGFGAIGAALNFATAYVVSGLTASPPAHIQELVDNVRVPRTASS
;
A
#
# COMPACT_ATOMS: atom_id res chain seq x y z
N GLY A 1 -3.13 -8.31 6.73
CA GLY A 1 -3.22 -6.86 6.95
C GLY A 1 -2.01 -6.14 6.38
N LEU A 2 -0.92 -6.06 7.14
CA LEU A 2 0.27 -5.23 6.84
C LEU A 2 0.95 -5.50 5.49
N ALA A 3 1.09 -6.78 5.10
CA ALA A 3 1.65 -7.14 3.80
C ALA A 3 0.68 -6.83 2.64
N ALA A 4 -0.63 -6.97 2.88
CA ALA A 4 -1.66 -6.71 1.89
C ALA A 4 -1.88 -5.21 1.62
N SER A 5 -1.63 -4.34 2.61
CA SER A 5 -1.74 -2.89 2.45
C SER A 5 -0.56 -2.25 1.73
N SER A 6 0.56 -2.98 1.58
CA SER A 6 1.82 -2.45 1.06
C SER A 6 2.23 -3.08 -0.27
N LEU A 7 2.39 -4.40 -0.31
CA LEU A 7 2.88 -5.12 -1.48
C LEU A 7 1.82 -5.21 -2.58
N PHE A 8 0.57 -5.49 -2.24
CA PHE A 8 -0.48 -5.69 -3.24
C PHE A 8 -0.77 -4.41 -4.07
N PRO A 9 -0.93 -3.22 -3.46
CA PRO A 9 -1.13 -1.98 -4.23
C PRO A 9 0.11 -1.62 -5.07
N ALA A 10 1.32 -1.80 -4.51
CA ALA A 10 2.56 -1.51 -5.23
C ALA A 10 2.73 -2.41 -6.46
N LEU A 11 2.43 -3.71 -6.35
CA LEU A 11 2.43 -4.66 -7.47
C LEU A 11 1.36 -4.32 -8.50
N MET A 12 0.13 -4.02 -8.07
CA MET A 12 -0.95 -3.62 -8.98
C MET A 12 -0.61 -2.34 -9.75
N MET A 13 -0.03 -1.34 -9.08
CA MET A 13 0.40 -0.11 -9.73
C MET A 13 1.57 -0.33 -10.70
N GLY A 14 2.52 -1.19 -10.36
CA GLY A 14 3.64 -1.54 -11.25
C GLY A 14 3.20 -2.25 -12.54
N ILE A 15 2.14 -3.06 -12.48
CA ILE A 15 1.59 -3.77 -13.65
C ILE A 15 0.64 -2.85 -14.45
N PHE A 16 -0.23 -2.12 -13.76
CA PHE A 16 -1.35 -1.39 -14.38
C PHE A 16 -1.13 0.11 -14.59
N SER A 17 -0.04 0.72 -14.11
CA SER A 17 0.21 2.15 -14.29
C SER A 17 1.60 2.45 -14.85
N LYS A 18 1.65 3.07 -16.03
CA LYS A 18 2.89 3.62 -16.62
C LYS A 18 3.38 4.89 -15.93
N ARG A 19 2.56 5.50 -15.09
CA ARG A 19 2.81 6.83 -14.50
C ARG A 19 3.31 6.78 -13.07
N VAL A 20 3.16 5.63 -12.39
CA VAL A 20 3.64 5.46 -11.02
C VAL A 20 5.16 5.29 -11.05
N ASN A 21 5.86 6.26 -10.49
CA ASN A 21 7.32 6.25 -10.34
C ASN A 21 7.73 5.56 -9.03
N LYS A 22 9.03 5.23 -8.92
CA LYS A 22 9.60 4.58 -7.74
C LYS A 22 9.31 5.36 -6.45
N GLU A 23 9.36 6.68 -6.52
CA GLU A 23 9.16 7.55 -5.36
C GLU A 23 7.72 7.51 -4.84
N GLY A 24 6.73 7.58 -5.73
CA GLY A 24 5.33 7.42 -5.33
C GLY A 24 5.00 6.01 -4.85
N ALA A 25 5.57 4.97 -5.47
CA ALA A 25 5.42 3.60 -4.98
C ALA A 25 5.97 3.43 -3.55
N ILE A 26 7.16 3.95 -3.27
CA ILE A 26 7.76 3.89 -1.93
C ILE A 26 6.94 4.71 -0.93
N ALA A 27 6.53 5.93 -1.29
CA ALA A 27 5.71 6.78 -0.44
C ALA A 27 4.37 6.11 -0.09
N GLY A 28 3.70 5.51 -1.08
CA GLY A 28 2.47 4.75 -0.87
C GLY A 28 2.68 3.54 0.04
N MET A 29 3.75 2.76 -0.18
CA MET A 29 4.08 1.62 0.68
C MET A 29 4.31 2.06 2.12
N LEU A 30 5.06 3.13 2.35
CA LEU A 30 5.29 3.68 3.69
C LEU A 30 3.98 4.11 4.35
N VAL A 31 3.14 4.88 3.64
CA VAL A 31 1.85 5.32 4.18
C VAL A 31 0.93 4.14 4.49
N GLY A 32 0.84 3.16 3.60
CA GLY A 32 0.01 1.96 3.80
C GLY A 32 0.46 1.10 4.97
N VAL A 33 1.77 0.86 5.10
CA VAL A 33 2.34 0.13 6.24
C VAL A 33 2.13 0.89 7.53
N ILE A 34 2.49 2.17 7.58
CA ILE A 34 2.44 2.99 8.80
C ILE A 34 0.99 3.12 9.28
N THR A 35 0.05 3.45 8.40
CA THR A 35 -1.36 3.60 8.81
C THR A 35 -1.96 2.28 9.30
N THR A 36 -1.66 1.17 8.63
CA THR A 36 -2.10 -0.16 9.07
C THR A 36 -1.43 -0.57 10.39
N ALA A 37 -0.13 -0.30 10.55
CA ALA A 37 0.64 -0.67 11.74
C ALA A 37 0.19 0.13 12.96
N VAL A 38 0.05 1.46 12.83
CA VAL A 38 -0.45 2.33 13.89
C VAL A 38 -1.84 1.86 14.33
N TYR A 39 -2.75 1.58 13.39
CA TYR A 39 -4.08 1.09 13.73
C TYR A 39 -4.03 -0.25 14.48
N VAL A 40 -3.25 -1.22 13.99
CA VAL A 40 -3.08 -2.51 14.67
C VAL A 40 -2.51 -2.33 16.07
N PHE A 41 -1.47 -1.51 16.26
CA PHE A 41 -0.87 -1.29 17.57
C PHE A 41 -1.77 -0.57 18.56
N LEU A 42 -2.66 0.32 18.10
CA LEU A 42 -3.64 0.98 18.96
C LEU A 42 -4.62 0.00 19.62
N PHE A 43 -4.98 -1.10 18.95
CA PHE A 43 -5.96 -2.09 19.45
C PHE A 43 -5.31 -3.37 19.99
N LYS A 44 -4.24 -3.86 19.37
CA LYS A 44 -3.55 -5.10 19.77
C LYS A 44 -2.42 -4.87 20.78
N GLY A 45 -2.06 -3.62 21.06
CA GLY A 45 -0.92 -3.26 21.89
C GLY A 45 0.36 -3.06 21.08
N TRP A 46 1.26 -2.23 21.61
CA TRP A 46 2.56 -1.97 21.01
C TRP A 46 3.42 -3.25 21.08
N PHE A 47 3.98 -3.69 19.95
CA PHE A 47 4.72 -4.96 19.84
C PHE A 47 3.96 -6.21 20.30
N PHE A 48 2.62 -6.19 20.29
CA PHE A 48 1.78 -7.29 20.80
C PHE A 48 2.00 -7.62 22.28
N ILE A 49 2.52 -6.67 23.07
CA ILE A 49 2.70 -6.85 24.50
C ILE A 49 1.32 -6.68 25.17
N PRO A 50 0.80 -7.72 25.85
CA PRO A 50 -0.48 -7.64 26.55
C PRO A 50 -0.46 -6.52 27.59
N GLY A 51 -1.43 -5.61 27.56
CA GLY A 51 -1.54 -4.48 28.50
C GLY A 51 -0.96 -3.15 28.00
N THR A 52 -0.29 -3.11 26.85
CA THR A 52 0.17 -1.86 26.20
C THR A 52 -0.83 -1.29 25.20
N ALA A 53 -2.01 -1.89 25.07
CA ALA A 53 -3.07 -1.43 24.17
C ALA A 53 -3.71 -0.16 24.72
N PRO A 54 -3.57 1.00 24.04
CA PRO A 54 -4.20 2.24 24.49
C PRO A 54 -5.73 2.21 24.34
N LEU A 55 -6.28 1.37 23.44
CA LEU A 55 -7.73 1.19 23.28
C LEU A 55 -8.13 -0.27 23.56
N PRO A 56 -9.33 -0.49 24.13
CA PRO A 56 -9.87 -1.83 24.29
C PRO A 56 -10.16 -2.44 22.91
N ASP A 57 -9.68 -3.67 22.66
CA ASP A 57 -9.98 -4.48 21.47
C ASP A 57 -11.44 -5.01 21.52
N THR A 58 -12.39 -4.09 21.68
CA THR A 58 -13.82 -4.35 21.71
C THR A 58 -14.47 -3.71 20.49
N PRO A 59 -15.56 -4.28 19.95
CA PRO A 59 -16.28 -3.71 18.80
C PRO A 59 -16.74 -2.25 19.01
N ALA A 60 -16.94 -1.84 20.27
CA ALA A 60 -17.29 -0.48 20.65
C ALA A 60 -16.10 0.51 20.64
N GLY A 61 -14.87 0.00 20.81
CA GLY A 61 -13.64 0.79 20.75
C GLY A 61 -13.06 0.92 19.33
N TRP A 62 -13.42 0.01 18.42
CA TRP A 62 -12.95 0.03 17.04
C TRP A 62 -13.38 1.30 16.32
N PHE A 63 -12.42 1.98 15.69
CA PHE A 63 -12.71 3.12 14.85
C PHE A 63 -13.59 2.66 13.67
N PHE A 64 -14.76 3.27 13.49
CA PHE A 64 -15.77 2.88 12.50
C PHE A 64 -16.30 1.43 12.61
N GLY A 65 -16.08 0.74 13.74
CA GLY A 65 -16.45 -0.68 13.90
C GLY A 65 -15.61 -1.62 13.04
N ILE A 66 -14.47 -1.15 12.52
CA ILE A 66 -13.62 -1.92 11.62
C ILE A 66 -12.62 -2.72 12.44
N ASN A 67 -12.71 -4.04 12.30
CA ASN A 67 -11.77 -4.97 12.92
C ASN A 67 -10.32 -4.61 12.50
N PRO A 68 -9.36 -4.55 13.44
CA PRO A 68 -7.95 -4.29 13.16
C PRO A 68 -7.34 -5.17 12.06
N LEU A 69 -7.82 -6.41 11.90
CA LEU A 69 -7.39 -7.32 10.85
C LEU A 69 -7.90 -6.91 9.46
N GLY A 70 -9.09 -6.30 9.39
CA GLY A 70 -9.72 -5.79 8.16
C GLY A 70 -9.22 -4.40 7.75
N PHE A 71 -8.60 -3.66 8.67
CA PHE A 71 -8.08 -2.31 8.40
C PHE A 71 -6.98 -2.27 7.31
N GLY A 72 -6.37 -3.41 6.99
CA GLY A 72 -5.44 -3.52 5.88
C GLY A 72 -6.02 -3.13 4.51
N ALA A 73 -7.33 -3.26 4.30
CA ALA A 73 -7.98 -2.79 3.07
C ALA A 73 -7.98 -1.25 2.97
N ILE A 74 -8.19 -0.56 4.10
CA ILE A 74 -8.09 0.91 4.16
C ILE A 74 -6.63 1.34 3.97
N GLY A 75 -5.69 0.65 4.61
CA GLY A 75 -4.26 0.88 4.38
C GLY A 75 -3.86 0.70 2.91
N ALA A 76 -4.42 -0.30 2.23
CA ALA A 76 -4.21 -0.53 0.80
C ALA A 76 -4.75 0.62 -0.07
N ALA A 77 -5.96 1.11 0.26
CA ALA A 77 -6.55 2.25 -0.44
C ALA A 77 -5.75 3.54 -0.25
N LEU A 78 -5.27 3.80 0.97
CA LEU A 78 -4.42 4.95 1.28
C LEU A 78 -3.05 4.85 0.59
N ASN A 79 -2.47 3.65 0.49
CA ASN A 79 -1.25 3.41 -0.28
C ASN A 79 -1.45 3.79 -1.74
N PHE A 80 -2.50 3.26 -2.38
CA PHE A 80 -2.80 3.54 -3.78
C PHE A 80 -3.04 5.04 -4.03
N ALA A 81 -3.84 5.68 -3.17
CA ALA A 81 -4.11 7.12 -3.27
C ALA A 81 -2.82 7.95 -3.12
N THR A 82 -2.00 7.64 -2.11
CA THR A 82 -0.73 8.35 -1.87
C THR A 82 0.23 8.14 -3.02
N ALA A 83 0.39 6.91 -3.48
CA ALA A 83 1.27 6.61 -4.60
C ALA A 83 0.85 7.34 -5.87
N TYR A 84 -0.46 7.41 -6.16
CA TYR A 84 -0.96 8.16 -7.30
C TYR A 84 -0.69 9.67 -7.18
N VAL A 85 -0.96 10.26 -6.01
CA VAL A 85 -0.74 11.69 -5.75
C VAL A 85 0.75 12.03 -5.83
N VAL A 86 1.60 11.28 -5.13
CA VAL A 86 3.05 11.52 -5.11
C VAL A 86 3.64 11.28 -6.50
N SER A 87 3.27 10.21 -7.20
CA SER A 87 3.76 10.00 -8.57
C SER A 87 3.30 11.08 -9.55
N GLY A 88 2.16 11.74 -9.31
CA GLY A 88 1.72 12.90 -10.09
C GLY A 88 2.48 14.19 -9.76
N LEU A 89 2.99 14.31 -8.53
CA LEU A 89 3.76 15.48 -8.06
C LEU A 89 5.26 15.34 -8.31
N THR A 90 5.77 14.12 -8.50
CA THR A 90 7.20 13.89 -8.75
C THR A 90 7.54 13.66 -10.22
N ALA A 91 8.83 13.60 -10.54
CA ALA A 91 9.35 13.43 -11.89
C ALA A 91 8.79 12.18 -12.58
N SER A 92 8.51 12.31 -13.88
CA SER A 92 8.02 11.18 -14.68
C SER A 92 9.04 10.04 -14.70
N PRO A 93 8.59 8.76 -14.74
CA PRO A 93 9.49 7.61 -14.80
C PRO A 93 10.49 7.74 -15.97
N PRO A 94 11.78 7.42 -15.79
CA PRO A 94 12.77 7.45 -16.88
C PRO A 94 12.35 6.59 -18.08
N ALA A 95 12.74 7.00 -19.30
CA ALA A 95 12.34 6.32 -20.54
C ALA A 95 12.65 4.80 -20.54
N HIS A 96 13.80 4.38 -19.98
CA HIS A 96 14.17 2.97 -19.88
C HIS A 96 13.22 2.15 -18.99
N ILE A 97 12.59 2.75 -17.97
CA ILE A 97 11.59 2.09 -17.12
C ILE A 97 10.26 1.96 -17.88
N GLN A 98 9.89 2.98 -18.67
CA GLN A 98 8.69 2.92 -19.49
C GLN A 98 8.81 1.82 -20.56
N GLU A 99 9.96 1.69 -21.21
CA GLU A 99 10.25 0.59 -22.15
C GLU A 99 10.21 -0.78 -21.48
N LEU A 100 10.72 -0.91 -20.25
CA LEU A 100 10.64 -2.15 -19.47
C LEU A 100 9.19 -2.55 -19.21
N VAL A 101 8.34 -1.59 -18.83
CA VAL A 101 6.89 -1.83 -18.62
C VAL A 101 6.19 -2.16 -19.92
N ASP A 102 6.56 -1.53 -21.04
CA ASP A 102 5.99 -1.82 -22.36
C ASP A 102 6.34 -3.22 -22.86
N ASN A 103 7.58 -3.66 -22.67
CA ASN A 103 8.00 -5.03 -22.97
C ASN A 103 7.33 -6.09 -22.09
N VAL A 104 6.95 -5.74 -20.85
CA VAL A 104 6.18 -6.63 -19.96
C VAL A 104 4.69 -6.69 -20.34
N ARG A 105 4.11 -5.56 -20.78
CA ARG A 105 2.69 -5.46 -21.16
C ARG A 105 2.37 -6.06 -22.53
N VAL A 106 3.32 -5.98 -23.46
CA VAL A 106 3.21 -6.65 -24.76
C VAL A 106 4.02 -7.94 -24.64
N PRO A 107 3.41 -9.06 -24.20
CA PRO A 107 4.08 -10.33 -24.37
C PRO A 107 4.38 -10.44 -25.86
N ARG A 108 5.66 -10.56 -26.22
CA ARG A 108 6.04 -10.93 -27.58
C ARG A 108 5.20 -12.15 -27.92
N THR A 109 4.19 -12.00 -28.77
CA THR A 109 3.63 -13.12 -29.49
C THR A 109 4.82 -13.63 -30.29
N ALA A 110 5.47 -14.68 -29.78
CA ALA A 110 6.47 -15.41 -30.52
C ALA A 110 5.73 -16.08 -31.68
N SER A 111 5.51 -15.31 -32.73
CA SER A 111 5.09 -15.77 -34.04
C SER A 111 6.19 -15.41 -35.01
N SER A 112 7.26 -16.21 -35.00
CA SER A 112 7.89 -16.73 -36.21
C SER A 112 8.94 -17.79 -35.85
#